data_AF-A0A519SFM1-F1
#
_entry.id   AF-A0A519SFM1-F1
#
_cell.length_a   1.000
_cell.length_b   1.000
_cell.length_c   1.000
_cell.angle_alpha   90.00
_cell.angle_beta   90.00
_cell.angle_gamma   90.00
#
_symmetry.space_group_name_H-M   'P 1'
#
loop_
_entity.id
_entity.type
_entity.pdbx_description
1 polymer ?
#
loop_
_entity_poly.entity_id
_entity_poly.type
_entity_poly.pdbx_seq_one_letter_code
_entity_poly.pdbx_strand_id
1 'polypeptide(L)'
;MFLQGEIKKLQAPYILETFKYFPLDGNYSPDLLMHTPSADDNAFVIEIKTQPNINMQLILHDLDKIGQFLNRFNYDCGIFLAVNSNPNELLEFLNSYIEYLMDKITLARFEHFHIIVKENYDSEIFHCTLFDILDQPFWNKFKTYS
;
A
#
# COMPACT_ATOMS: atom_id res chain seq x y z
N MET A 1 -22.59 7.71 -6.96
CA MET A 1 -21.17 7.29 -6.94
C MET A 1 -21.16 5.78 -7.05
N PHE A 2 -20.71 5.23 -8.18
CA PHE A 2 -20.69 3.78 -8.40
C PHE A 2 -19.25 3.32 -8.30
N LEU A 3 -18.95 2.56 -7.25
CA LEU A 3 -17.66 1.89 -7.05
C LEU A 3 -17.63 0.66 -7.96
N GLN A 4 -16.60 0.50 -8.79
CA GLN A 4 -16.37 -0.72 -9.56
C GLN A 4 -15.07 -1.36 -9.08
N GLY A 5 -15.18 -2.52 -8.43
CA GLY A 5 -14.04 -3.40 -8.14
C GLY A 5 -13.96 -4.50 -9.20
N GLU A 6 -12.79 -4.75 -9.75
CA GLU A 6 -12.59 -5.89 -10.66
C GLU A 6 -12.19 -7.15 -9.90
N ILE A 7 -12.97 -8.22 -10.10
CA ILE A 7 -12.56 -9.60 -9.83
C ILE A 7 -12.18 -10.22 -11.19
N LYS A 8 -10.97 -10.79 -11.28
CA LYS A 8 -10.33 -11.30 -12.51
C LYS A 8 -11.28 -11.76 -13.62
N LYS A 9 -11.30 -11.03 -14.74
CA LYS A 9 -11.72 -11.58 -16.04
C LYS A 9 -10.53 -12.31 -16.67
N LEU A 10 -10.79 -13.54 -17.13
CA LEU A 10 -9.91 -14.33 -17.98
C LEU A 10 -9.36 -13.46 -19.13
N GLN A 11 -8.03 -13.37 -19.22
CA GLN A 11 -7.34 -12.49 -20.16
C GLN A 11 -7.55 -12.96 -21.61
N ALA A 12 -8.10 -12.09 -22.45
CA ALA A 12 -8.23 -12.29 -23.89
C ALA A 12 -7.08 -11.54 -24.60
N PRO A 13 -6.13 -12.23 -25.26
CA PRO A 13 -4.91 -11.63 -25.82
C PRO A 13 -5.17 -10.48 -26.81
N TYR A 14 -6.29 -10.55 -27.54
CA TYR A 14 -6.68 -9.57 -28.56
C TYR A 14 -6.97 -8.16 -28.00
N ILE A 15 -7.39 -8.06 -26.74
CA ILE A 15 -7.72 -6.76 -26.10
C ILE A 15 -6.42 -6.00 -25.76
N LEU A 16 -5.35 -6.69 -25.37
CA LEU A 16 -4.09 -6.07 -24.93
C LEU A 16 -3.38 -5.34 -26.08
N GLU A 17 -3.32 -5.94 -27.26
CA GLU A 17 -2.70 -5.33 -28.45
C GLU A 17 -3.47 -4.12 -28.96
N THR A 18 -4.81 -4.18 -28.93
CA THR A 18 -5.67 -3.13 -29.48
C THR A 18 -5.64 -1.85 -28.64
N PHE A 19 -5.53 -1.97 -27.32
CA PHE A 19 -5.65 -0.85 -26.38
C PHE A 19 -4.32 -0.41 -25.75
N LYS A 20 -3.19 -1.01 -26.16
CA LYS A 20 -1.85 -0.74 -25.58
C LYS A 20 -1.80 -0.93 -24.05
N TYR A 21 -2.62 -1.84 -23.51
CA TYR A 21 -2.53 -2.20 -22.10
C TYR A 21 -1.28 -3.06 -21.89
N PHE A 22 -0.35 -2.57 -21.08
CA PHE A 22 0.79 -3.37 -20.62
C PHE A 22 0.28 -4.31 -19.53
N PRO A 23 0.39 -5.64 -19.70
CA PRO A 23 0.03 -6.57 -18.64
C PRO A 23 0.92 -6.27 -17.43
N LEU A 24 0.30 -6.12 -16.25
CA LEU A 24 1.00 -6.27 -14.99
C LEU A 24 1.44 -7.72 -14.93
N ASP A 25 2.71 -7.99 -15.27
CA ASP A 25 3.28 -9.34 -15.16
C ASP A 25 2.96 -9.91 -13.77
N GLY A 26 2.58 -11.19 -13.73
CA GLY A 26 1.83 -11.84 -12.63
C GLY A 26 2.35 -11.75 -11.19
N ASN A 27 3.46 -11.06 -10.96
CA ASN A 27 4.00 -10.69 -9.65
C ASN A 27 3.47 -9.34 -9.10
N TYR A 28 2.78 -8.53 -9.92
CA TYR A 28 2.25 -7.20 -9.56
C TYR A 28 0.72 -7.13 -9.47
N SER A 29 0.07 -8.21 -9.02
CA SER A 29 -1.37 -8.16 -8.75
C SER A 29 -1.60 -7.84 -7.28
N PRO A 30 -2.17 -6.67 -6.97
CA PRO A 30 -2.62 -6.39 -5.61
C PRO A 30 -3.94 -7.07 -5.32
N ASP A 31 -4.30 -7.13 -4.04
CA ASP A 31 -5.51 -7.83 -3.58
C ASP A 31 -6.78 -7.11 -4.06
N LEU A 32 -6.79 -5.78 -4.04
CA LEU A 32 -7.88 -4.97 -4.60
C LEU A 32 -7.34 -3.75 -5.36
N LEU A 33 -8.00 -3.45 -6.48
CA LEU A 33 -7.87 -2.21 -7.23
C LEU A 33 -9.23 -1.56 -7.34
N MET A 34 -9.29 -0.25 -7.13
CA MET A 34 -10.48 0.55 -7.35
C MET A 34 -10.16 1.70 -8.30
N HIS A 35 -11.02 1.87 -9.29
CA HIS A 35 -10.96 2.93 -10.27
C HIS A 35 -12.21 3.79 -10.17
N THR A 36 -12.09 5.08 -10.44
CA THR A 36 -13.29 5.87 -10.71
C THR A 36 -13.70 5.66 -12.18
N PRO A 37 -14.96 5.93 -12.56
CA PRO A 37 -15.45 5.69 -13.92
C PRO A 37 -14.76 6.53 -15.01
N SER A 38 -13.96 7.54 -14.66
CA SER A 38 -13.11 8.26 -15.60
C SER A 38 -11.87 7.43 -15.95
N ALA A 39 -11.58 7.30 -17.24
CA ALA A 39 -10.60 6.37 -17.79
C ALA A 39 -9.16 6.48 -17.24
N ASP A 40 -8.83 7.58 -16.57
CA ASP A 40 -7.47 7.91 -16.11
C ASP A 40 -7.35 8.07 -14.58
N ASP A 41 -8.40 7.75 -13.82
CA ASP A 41 -8.47 8.07 -12.40
C ASP A 41 -8.47 6.81 -11.53
N ASN A 42 -7.26 6.51 -11.03
CA ASN A 42 -6.92 5.33 -10.25
C ASN A 42 -7.06 5.65 -8.75
N ALA A 43 -8.20 5.29 -8.15
CA ALA A 43 -8.52 5.73 -6.80
C ALA A 43 -7.68 5.02 -5.73
N PHE A 44 -7.73 3.68 -5.68
CA PHE A 44 -7.15 2.92 -4.57
C PHE A 44 -6.46 1.65 -5.01
N VAL A 45 -5.28 1.40 -4.43
CA VAL A 45 -4.63 0.09 -4.41
C VAL A 45 -4.61 -0.42 -2.98
N ILE A 46 -4.99 -1.69 -2.77
CA ILE A 46 -5.08 -2.28 -1.43
C ILE A 46 -4.41 -3.64 -1.39
N GLU A 47 -3.59 -3.83 -0.35
CA GLU A 47 -3.03 -5.13 0.06
C GLU A 47 -3.60 -5.51 1.42
N ILE A 48 -3.98 -6.78 1.58
CA ILE A 48 -4.64 -7.29 2.77
C ILE A 48 -3.85 -8.47 3.32
N LYS A 49 -3.53 -8.43 4.62
CA LYS A 49 -2.94 -9.53 5.36
C LYS A 49 -3.82 -9.93 6.53
N THR A 50 -4.20 -11.21 6.57
CA THR A 50 -5.08 -11.76 7.62
C THR A 50 -4.39 -12.80 8.49
N GLN A 51 -3.18 -13.22 8.11
CA GLN A 51 -2.42 -14.25 8.80
C GLN A 51 -1.80 -13.66 10.07
N PRO A 52 -1.90 -14.32 11.22
CA PRO A 52 -1.12 -13.95 12.40
C PRO A 52 0.37 -14.23 12.13
N ASN A 53 1.27 -13.42 12.70
CA ASN A 53 2.73 -13.53 12.52
C ASN A 53 3.18 -13.46 11.05
N ILE A 54 2.74 -12.41 10.36
CA ILE A 54 3.06 -12.20 8.94
C ILE A 54 4.58 -12.15 8.76
N ASN A 55 5.07 -12.83 7.73
CA ASN A 55 6.48 -12.76 7.35
C ASN A 55 6.84 -11.32 6.92
N MET A 56 7.81 -10.72 7.60
CA MET A 56 8.32 -9.37 7.36
C MET A 56 8.76 -9.12 5.90
N GLN A 57 9.32 -10.13 5.23
CA GLN A 57 9.71 -10.01 3.82
C GLN A 57 8.48 -9.86 2.91
N LEU A 58 7.36 -10.50 3.23
CA LEU A 58 6.12 -10.34 2.50
C LEU A 58 5.52 -8.95 2.73
N ILE A 59 5.59 -8.45 3.97
CA ILE A 59 5.16 -7.07 4.26
C ILE A 59 5.95 -6.08 3.40
N LEU A 60 7.29 -6.14 3.39
CA LEU A 60 8.10 -5.21 2.59
C LEU A 60 7.80 -5.32 1.10
N HIS A 61 7.62 -6.54 0.60
CA HIS A 61 7.26 -6.76 -0.80
C HIS A 61 5.94 -6.06 -1.15
N ASP A 62 4.92 -6.16 -0.29
CA ASP A 62 3.62 -5.56 -0.55
C ASP A 62 3.61 -4.04 -0.34
N LEU A 63 4.41 -3.52 0.59
CA LEU A 63 4.63 -2.08 0.73
C LEU A 63 5.32 -1.49 -0.50
N ASP A 64 6.36 -2.15 -1.02
CA ASP A 64 7.02 -1.74 -2.27
C ASP A 64 6.05 -1.78 -3.45
N LYS A 65 5.21 -2.82 -3.52
CA LYS A 65 4.18 -2.95 -4.55
C LYS A 65 3.21 -1.77 -4.53
N ILE A 66 2.64 -1.43 -3.37
CA ILE A 66 1.77 -0.25 -3.23
C ILE A 66 2.52 1.02 -3.62
N GLY A 67 3.78 1.15 -3.18
CA GLY A 67 4.65 2.26 -3.56
C GLY A 67 4.79 2.45 -5.06
N GLN A 68 4.92 1.35 -5.81
CA GLN A 68 4.97 1.37 -7.26
C GLN A 68 3.63 1.76 -7.89
N PHE A 69 2.50 1.34 -7.33
CA PHE A 69 1.18 1.80 -7.75
C PHE A 69 0.99 3.30 -7.57
N LEU A 70 1.39 3.84 -6.42
CA LEU A 70 1.33 5.28 -6.16
C LEU A 70 2.25 6.08 -7.10
N ASN A 71 3.50 5.63 -7.26
CA ASN A 71 4.51 6.38 -8.01
C ASN A 71 4.42 6.22 -9.53
N ARG A 72 4.18 5.00 -10.03
CA ARG A 72 4.28 4.68 -11.47
C ARG A 72 2.93 4.62 -12.16
N PHE A 73 1.93 4.09 -11.48
CA PHE A 73 0.58 3.92 -12.03
C PHE A 73 -0.38 5.04 -11.61
N ASN A 74 0.15 6.07 -10.92
CA ASN A 74 -0.57 7.26 -10.48
C ASN A 74 -1.86 6.93 -9.73
N TYR A 75 -1.80 5.95 -8.82
CA TYR A 75 -2.88 5.74 -7.87
C TYR A 75 -2.89 6.88 -6.85
N ASP A 76 -4.09 7.33 -6.50
CA ASP A 76 -4.27 8.42 -5.55
C ASP A 76 -3.95 7.98 -4.13
N CYS A 77 -4.34 6.77 -3.77
CA CYS A 77 -4.27 6.27 -2.41
C CYS A 77 -3.84 4.79 -2.36
N GLY A 78 -2.96 4.49 -1.41
CA GLY A 78 -2.45 3.15 -1.16
C GLY A 78 -2.82 2.70 0.25
N ILE A 79 -3.31 1.49 0.41
CA ILE A 79 -3.76 0.96 1.70
C ILE A 79 -3.13 -0.40 1.96
N PHE A 80 -2.38 -0.50 3.05
CA PHE A 80 -1.97 -1.78 3.62
C PHE A 80 -2.86 -2.10 4.83
N LEU A 81 -3.64 -3.16 4.73
CA LEU A 81 -4.58 -3.60 5.77
C LEU A 81 -4.08 -4.88 6.43
N ALA A 82 -3.76 -4.82 7.72
CA ALA A 82 -3.38 -5.98 8.53
C ALA A 82 -4.48 -6.33 9.54
N VAL A 83 -4.95 -7.57 9.51
CA VAL A 83 -5.96 -8.11 10.43
C VAL A 83 -5.32 -9.22 11.26
N ASN A 84 -5.70 -9.33 12.52
CA ASN A 84 -5.09 -10.23 13.51
C ASN A 84 -3.61 -9.91 13.75
N SER A 85 -3.25 -8.62 13.75
CA SER A 85 -1.88 -8.14 13.89
C SER A 85 -1.79 -7.06 14.98
N ASN A 86 -0.71 -7.08 15.77
CA ASN A 86 -0.49 -6.05 16.77
C ASN A 86 0.00 -4.75 16.10
N PRO A 87 -0.66 -3.59 16.32
CA PRO A 87 -0.28 -2.35 15.66
C PRO A 87 1.11 -1.84 16.09
N ASN A 88 1.51 -2.03 17.35
CA ASN A 88 2.81 -1.56 17.83
C ASN A 88 3.96 -2.34 17.21
N GLU A 89 3.84 -3.67 17.12
CA GLU A 89 4.84 -4.52 16.45
C GLU A 89 5.02 -4.13 14.97
N LEU A 90 3.91 -3.87 14.26
CA LEU A 90 3.97 -3.41 12.88
C LEU A 90 4.60 -2.01 12.77
N LEU A 91 4.28 -1.08 13.67
CA LEU A 91 4.89 0.25 13.67
C LEU A 91 6.39 0.22 13.96
N GLU A 92 6.84 -0.57 14.92
CA GLU A 92 8.26 -0.77 15.22
C GLU A 92 9.00 -1.35 14.01
N PHE A 93 8.37 -2.33 13.34
CA PHE A 93 8.86 -2.87 12.10
C PHE A 93 8.97 -1.80 11.00
N LEU A 94 7.90 -1.06 10.71
CA LEU A 94 7.89 -0.02 9.68
C LEU A 94 8.93 1.07 9.96
N ASN A 95 9.05 1.51 11.22
CA ASN A 95 10.08 2.46 11.63
C ASN A 95 11.50 1.95 11.34
N SER A 96 11.75 0.66 11.57
CA SER A 96 13.06 0.03 11.33
C SER A 96 13.44 -0.03 9.85
N TYR A 97 12.47 0.10 8.95
CA TYR A 97 12.65 0.04 7.50
C TYR A 97 12.25 1.33 6.77
N ILE A 98 12.04 2.44 7.49
CA ILE A 98 11.50 3.63 6.84
C ILE A 98 12.48 4.26 5.84
N GLU A 99 13.79 4.17 6.07
CA GLU A 99 14.80 4.61 5.08
C GLU A 99 14.69 3.82 3.78
N TYR A 100 14.45 2.50 3.87
CA TYR A 100 14.18 1.67 2.71
C TYR A 100 12.88 2.09 2.01
N LEU A 101 11.82 2.40 2.77
CA LEU A 101 10.55 2.87 2.20
C LEU A 101 10.71 4.23 1.52
N MET A 102 11.54 5.13 2.06
CA MET A 102 11.84 6.44 1.45
C MET A 102 12.62 6.33 0.12
N ASP A 103 13.36 5.25 -0.10
CA ASP A 103 13.99 4.94 -1.40
C ASP A 103 12.96 4.48 -2.45
N LYS A 104 11.87 3.82 -2.01
CA LYS A 104 10.86 3.23 -2.90
C LYS A 104 9.67 4.13 -3.16
N ILE A 105 9.31 4.96 -2.18
CA ILE A 105 8.10 5.77 -2.17
C ILE A 105 8.53 7.23 -2.09
N THR A 106 7.97 8.08 -2.95
CA THR A 106 8.31 9.51 -2.90
C THR A 106 7.70 10.12 -1.64
N LEU A 107 8.39 11.06 -0.98
CA LEU A 107 7.91 11.66 0.27
C LEU A 107 6.51 12.29 0.13
N ALA A 108 6.19 12.89 -1.03
CA ALA A 108 4.87 13.43 -1.34
C ALA A 108 3.75 12.37 -1.34
N ARG A 109 4.09 11.09 -1.51
CA ARG A 109 3.12 9.98 -1.49
C ARG A 109 2.96 9.34 -0.11
N PHE A 110 3.76 9.73 0.89
CA PHE A 110 3.68 9.14 2.24
C PHE A 110 2.36 9.47 2.94
N GLU A 111 1.82 10.67 2.72
CA GLU A 111 0.51 11.09 3.23
C GLU A 111 -0.66 10.31 2.59
N HIS A 112 -0.44 9.72 1.42
CA HIS A 112 -1.43 8.96 0.66
C HIS A 112 -1.31 7.45 0.88
N PHE A 113 -0.32 7.01 1.66
CA PHE A 113 -0.10 5.61 1.98
C PHE A 113 -0.60 5.35 3.41
N HIS A 114 -1.74 4.70 3.52
CA HIS A 114 -2.36 4.36 4.79
C HIS A 114 -2.00 2.94 5.25
N ILE A 115 -1.75 2.83 6.55
CA ILE A 115 -1.59 1.58 7.28
C ILE A 115 -2.80 1.45 8.19
N ILE A 116 -3.57 0.38 8.03
CA ILE A 116 -4.75 0.09 8.83
C ILE A 116 -4.53 -1.25 9.52
N VAL A 117 -4.70 -1.30 10.84
CA VAL A 117 -4.48 -2.51 11.63
C VAL A 117 -5.69 -2.80 12.51
N LYS A 118 -6.15 -4.05 12.47
CA LYS A 118 -7.18 -4.59 13.37
C LYS A 118 -6.59 -5.79 14.12
N GLU A 119 -6.36 -5.65 15.42
CA GLU A 119 -5.68 -6.69 16.20
C GLU A 119 -6.56 -7.91 16.48
N ASN A 120 -7.84 -7.71 16.78
CA ASN A 120 -8.81 -8.78 17.00
C ASN A 120 -10.23 -8.25 16.74
N TYR A 121 -11.30 -9.02 16.97
CA TYR A 121 -12.67 -8.58 16.68
C TYR A 121 -13.11 -7.38 17.56
N ASP A 122 -12.77 -7.39 18.84
CA ASP A 122 -13.25 -6.40 19.82
C ASP A 122 -12.34 -5.15 19.95
N SER A 123 -11.12 -5.19 19.39
CA SER A 123 -10.19 -4.06 19.46
C SER A 123 -10.72 -2.82 18.71
N GLU A 124 -10.16 -1.64 18.95
CA GLU A 124 -10.35 -0.54 18.01
C GLU A 124 -9.53 -0.77 16.72
N ILE A 125 -9.86 -0.03 15.67
CA ILE A 125 -9.06 0.03 14.45
C ILE A 125 -7.93 1.03 14.71
N PHE A 126 -6.69 0.59 14.51
CA PHE A 126 -5.55 1.48 14.42
C PHE A 126 -5.38 1.96 12.98
N HIS A 127 -5.09 3.23 12.80
CA HIS A 127 -4.88 3.86 11.50
C HIS A 127 -3.79 4.91 11.59
N CYS A 128 -2.87 4.90 10.62
CA CYS A 128 -1.93 5.97 10.38
C CYS A 128 -1.54 6.02 8.90
N THR A 129 -0.80 7.04 8.51
CA THR A 129 -0.09 7.12 7.24
C THR A 129 1.39 6.78 7.43
N LEU A 130 2.13 6.54 6.34
CA LEU A 130 3.59 6.50 6.41
C LEU A 130 4.19 7.84 6.85
N PHE A 131 3.50 8.96 6.55
CA PHE A 131 3.92 10.28 7.00
C PHE A 131 3.85 10.41 8.53
N ASP A 132 2.79 9.91 9.17
CA ASP A 132 2.65 9.93 10.63
C ASP A 132 3.77 9.15 11.34
N ILE A 133 4.28 8.08 10.69
CA ILE A 133 5.39 7.28 11.20
C ILE A 133 6.70 8.09 11.18
N LEU A 134 6.91 8.90 10.13
CA LEU A 134 8.06 9.82 10.03
C LEU A 134 8.01 10.94 11.08
N ASP A 135 6.82 11.43 11.42
CA ASP A 135 6.67 12.55 12.35
C ASP A 135 6.76 12.14 13.84
N GLN A 136 6.91 10.84 14.12
CA GLN A 136 7.12 10.38 15.49
C GLN A 136 8.46 10.86 16.07
N PRO A 137 8.55 11.06 17.41
CA PRO A 137 9.72 11.64 18.08
C PRO A 137 11.07 10.94 17.82
N PHE A 138 11.05 9.69 17.32
CA PHE A 138 12.23 8.94 16.92
C PHE A 138 13.06 9.65 15.84
N TRP A 139 12.42 10.32 14.87
CA TRP A 139 13.08 11.02 13.76
C TRP A 139 13.60 12.43 14.11
N ASN A 140 13.05 13.06 15.15
CA ASN A 140 13.55 14.34 15.64
C ASN A 140 14.97 14.26 16.23
N LYS A 141 15.50 13.05 16.49
CA LYS A 141 16.91 12.83 16.85
C LYS A 141 17.88 12.88 15.67
N PHE A 142 17.40 12.68 14.44
CA PHE A 142 18.25 12.68 13.24
C PHE A 142 18.19 14.00 12.46
N LYS A 143 17.20 14.86 12.73
CA LYS A 143 17.11 16.24 12.18
C LYS A 143 18.10 17.23 12.83
N THR A 144 18.86 16.86 13.86
CA THR A 144 19.81 17.75 14.54
C THR A 144 21.24 17.74 13.96
N TYR A 145 21.45 17.10 12.80
CA TYR A 145 22.78 17.00 12.16
C TYR A 145 22.83 17.50 10.71
N SER A 146 21.93 18.38 10.31
CA SER A 146 21.95 19.04 8.99
C SER A 146 22.10 20.55 9.12
#